data_AF-Q2T2K6-F1
#
_entry.id   AF-Q2T2K6-F1
#
_cell.length_a   1.000
_cell.length_b   1.000
_cell.length_c   1.000
_cell.angle_alpha   90.00
_cell.angle_beta   90.00
_cell.angle_gamma   90.00
#
_symmetry.space_group_name_H-M   'P 1'
#
loop_
_entity.id
_entity.type
_entity.pdbx_description
1 polymer ?
#
loop_
_entity_poly.entity_id
_entity_poly.type
_entity_poly.pdbx_seq_one_letter_code
_entity_poly.pdbx_strand_id
1 'polypeptide(L)'
;MSWSKAACALAAASFFGCAGASGTADATGATGAAGAARAGTAVCPVRAQSPLQYVDVFDGAPSDLATLIPDDAGERKGHWELGYVYDAGRYVTIRCKYADGQTKDVRLAERVNRCDYRIDGKKTLKVTCRK
;
A
#
# COMPACT_ATOMS: atom_id res chain seq x y z
N MET A 1 -33.65 -25.06 14.10
CA MET A 1 -33.48 -26.50 13.84
C MET A 1 -32.77 -26.69 12.52
N SER A 2 -31.75 -27.55 12.52
CA SER A 2 -31.15 -28.28 11.38
C SER A 2 -30.64 -27.47 10.17
N TRP A 3 -29.33 -27.51 9.92
CA TRP A 3 -28.79 -27.97 8.63
C TRP A 3 -27.39 -28.59 8.78
N SER A 4 -27.41 -29.92 8.69
CA SER A 4 -26.48 -30.86 8.04
C SER A 4 -24.97 -30.64 8.11
N LYS A 5 -24.35 -31.51 8.92
CA LYS A 5 -22.96 -31.96 8.82
C LYS A 5 -22.80 -32.85 7.60
N ALA A 6 -21.75 -32.64 6.80
CA ALA A 6 -21.23 -33.65 5.88
C ALA A 6 -19.73 -33.79 6.12
N ALA A 7 -19.37 -34.88 6.79
CA ALA A 7 -18.02 -35.40 6.83
C ALA A 7 -17.77 -36.23 5.56
N CYS A 8 -16.58 -36.13 5.00
CA CYS A 8 -16.01 -37.23 4.23
C CYS A 8 -14.53 -37.31 4.58
N ALA A 9 -14.22 -38.27 5.43
CA ALA A 9 -12.87 -38.73 5.69
C ALA A 9 -12.43 -39.68 4.57
N LEU A 10 -11.11 -39.79 4.39
CA LEU A 10 -10.31 -40.97 3.95
C LEU A 10 -9.28 -40.57 2.88
N ALA A 11 -8.01 -40.61 3.28
CA ALA A 11 -7.05 -41.55 2.72
C ALA A 11 -5.74 -41.48 3.54
N ALA A 12 -5.51 -42.54 4.31
CA ALA A 12 -4.21 -42.87 4.85
C ALA A 12 -3.37 -43.55 3.75
N ALA A 13 -2.08 -43.21 3.67
CA ALA A 13 -1.07 -44.08 3.07
C ALA A 13 0.28 -43.81 3.73
N SER A 14 0.66 -44.72 4.61
CA SER A 14 1.98 -44.82 5.21
C SER A 14 2.97 -45.38 4.19
N PHE A 15 4.15 -44.77 4.05
CA PHE A 15 5.33 -45.46 3.52
C PHE A 15 6.51 -45.25 4.46
N PHE A 16 6.91 -46.36 5.09
CA PHE A 16 8.22 -46.58 5.70
C PHE A 16 9.28 -46.57 4.59
N GLY A 17 10.38 -45.87 4.82
CA GLY A 17 11.58 -45.94 3.98
C GLY A 17 12.81 -45.50 4.77
N CYS A 18 13.55 -46.45 5.31
CA CYS A 18 14.89 -46.26 5.88
C CYS A 18 15.94 -46.58 4.79
N ALA A 19 16.91 -45.69 4.54
CA ALA A 19 18.35 -46.01 4.42
C ALA A 19 19.15 -44.88 3.72
N GLY A 20 20.09 -44.32 4.49
CA GLY A 20 21.44 -43.83 4.13
C GLY A 20 21.77 -43.30 2.73
N ALA A 21 22.17 -42.03 2.70
CA ALA A 21 23.33 -41.58 1.91
C ALA A 21 23.95 -40.37 2.60
N SER A 22 25.15 -40.57 3.15
CA SER A 22 26.03 -39.54 3.67
C SER A 22 26.50 -38.65 2.52
N GLY A 23 25.97 -37.43 2.43
CA GLY A 23 26.45 -36.37 1.56
C GLY A 23 26.89 -35.18 2.41
N THR A 24 28.20 -34.98 2.52
CA THR A 24 28.86 -33.86 3.18
C THR A 24 28.79 -32.61 2.30
N ALA A 25 28.37 -31.47 2.89
CA ALA A 25 28.60 -30.07 2.46
C ALA A 25 28.13 -29.71 1.03
N ASP A 26 27.45 -28.60 0.75
CA ASP A 26 27.53 -27.26 1.31
C ASP A 26 26.11 -26.67 1.42
N ALA A 27 25.68 -26.41 2.64
CA ALA A 27 24.52 -25.58 2.90
C ALA A 27 24.93 -24.11 2.87
N THR A 28 25.16 -23.55 1.68
CA THR A 28 25.07 -22.09 1.51
C THR A 28 23.59 -21.73 1.52
N GLY A 29 23.13 -21.38 2.72
CA GLY A 29 21.77 -20.93 2.98
C GLY A 29 21.42 -19.74 2.10
N ALA A 30 20.59 -19.98 1.09
CA ALA A 30 19.75 -18.95 0.52
C ALA A 30 18.63 -18.69 1.52
N THR A 31 18.91 -17.86 2.53
CA THR A 31 17.89 -17.13 3.28
C THR A 31 17.08 -16.33 2.26
N GLY A 32 15.93 -16.88 1.87
CA GLY A 32 14.91 -16.14 1.13
C GLY A 32 14.45 -14.99 2.00
N ALA A 33 15.06 -13.82 1.80
CA ALA A 33 14.55 -12.57 2.31
C ALA A 33 13.23 -12.31 1.60
N ALA A 34 12.14 -12.79 2.19
CA ALA A 34 10.81 -12.29 1.92
C ALA A 34 10.88 -10.78 2.21
N GLY A 35 11.02 -9.99 1.15
CA GLY A 35 11.04 -8.54 1.24
C GLY A 35 9.79 -8.10 1.96
N ALA A 36 9.94 -7.62 3.20
CA ALA A 36 8.84 -7.04 3.95
C ALA A 36 8.36 -5.82 3.15
N ALA A 37 7.25 -5.97 2.43
CA ALA A 37 6.58 -4.85 1.80
C ALA A 37 6.23 -3.87 2.92
N ARG A 38 6.99 -2.76 3.02
CA ARG A 38 6.72 -1.71 4.00
C ARG A 38 5.32 -1.19 3.75
N ALA A 39 4.42 -1.44 4.70
CA ALA A 39 3.07 -0.92 4.66
C ALA A 39 3.15 0.62 4.65
N GLY A 40 2.56 1.25 3.63
CA GLY A 40 2.48 2.70 3.57
C GLY A 40 1.51 3.26 4.61
N THR A 41 1.79 4.46 5.09
CA THR A 41 0.93 5.18 6.04
C THR A 41 -0.19 5.88 5.29
N ALA A 42 -1.44 5.71 5.73
CA ALA A 42 -2.58 6.44 5.19
C ALA A 42 -2.48 7.93 5.50
N VAL A 43 -2.65 8.79 4.50
CA VAL A 43 -2.47 10.25 4.66
C VAL A 43 -3.77 10.98 4.96
N CYS A 44 -4.81 10.72 4.15
CA CYS A 44 -6.08 11.40 4.32
C CYS A 44 -6.88 10.78 5.46
N PRO A 45 -7.39 11.59 6.41
CA PRO A 45 -8.27 11.10 7.47
C PRO A 45 -9.47 10.32 6.92
N VAL A 46 -9.74 9.15 7.51
CA VAL A 46 -10.92 8.37 7.16
C VAL A 46 -12.17 9.03 7.72
N ARG A 47 -13.20 9.17 6.90
CA ARG A 47 -14.49 9.76 7.27
C ARG A 47 -15.61 8.81 6.89
N ALA A 48 -16.41 8.38 7.86
CA ALA A 48 -17.42 7.34 7.67
C ALA A 48 -18.55 7.75 6.70
N GLN A 49 -18.98 9.01 6.75
CA GLN A 49 -20.13 9.53 5.99
C GLN A 49 -19.72 10.27 4.70
N SER A 50 -18.44 10.61 4.56
CA SER A 50 -17.94 11.39 3.42
C SER A 50 -16.63 10.78 2.93
N PRO A 51 -16.67 9.77 2.06
CA PRO A 51 -15.46 9.10 1.58
C PRO A 51 -14.58 10.07 0.79
N LEU A 52 -13.27 9.77 0.77
CA LEU A 52 -12.31 10.51 -0.04
C LEU A 52 -12.61 10.24 -1.53
N GLN A 53 -12.68 11.31 -2.32
CA GLN A 53 -12.98 11.26 -3.76
C GLN A 53 -11.77 11.62 -4.62
N TYR A 54 -11.06 12.69 -4.25
CA TYR A 54 -9.93 13.21 -5.01
C TYR A 54 -8.80 13.65 -4.08
N VAL A 55 -7.58 13.68 -4.63
CA VAL A 55 -6.45 14.34 -4.00
C VAL A 55 -5.76 15.25 -5.01
N ASP A 56 -5.30 16.41 -4.53
CA ASP A 56 -4.24 17.15 -5.20
C ASP A 56 -2.97 16.98 -4.36
N VAL A 57 -1.83 16.74 -5.01
CA VAL A 57 -0.51 16.67 -4.37
C VAL A 57 0.24 17.93 -4.77
N PHE A 58 0.80 18.67 -3.81
CA PHE A 58 1.50 19.93 -4.05
C PHE A 58 2.97 19.82 -3.65
N ASP A 59 3.85 20.43 -4.44
CA ASP A 59 5.21 20.79 -4.03
C ASP A 59 5.14 22.14 -3.30
N GLY A 60 5.08 22.10 -1.96
CA GLY A 60 4.94 23.28 -1.11
C GLY A 60 3.52 23.53 -0.61
N ALA A 61 3.16 24.80 -0.49
CA ALA A 61 1.85 25.21 0.01
C ALA A 61 0.79 25.16 -1.10
N PRO A 62 -0.45 24.73 -0.82
CA PRO A 62 -1.52 24.74 -1.82
C PRO A 62 -1.87 26.12 -2.41
N SER A 63 -1.51 27.22 -1.72
CA SER A 63 -1.63 28.59 -2.22
C SER A 63 -0.73 28.90 -3.42
N ASP A 64 0.35 28.14 -3.56
CA ASP A 64 1.38 28.37 -4.58
C ASP A 64 1.01 27.66 -5.89
N LEU A 65 -0.07 26.86 -5.89
CA LEU A 65 -0.66 26.18 -7.04
C LEU A 65 0.30 25.25 -7.82
N ALA A 66 1.36 24.78 -7.17
CA ALA A 66 2.32 23.83 -7.72
C ALA A 66 1.84 22.37 -7.58
N THR A 67 0.77 22.00 -8.29
CA THR A 67 0.22 20.64 -8.27
C THR A 67 1.09 19.65 -9.04
N LEU A 68 1.38 18.50 -8.43
CA LEU A 68 2.11 17.38 -8.99
C LEU A 68 1.17 16.36 -9.64
N ILE A 69 1.47 15.99 -10.87
CA ILE A 69 0.79 14.90 -11.59
C ILE A 69 1.42 13.56 -11.19
N PRO A 70 0.64 12.46 -11.08
CA PRO A 70 1.22 11.14 -10.84
C PRO A 70 2.21 10.75 -11.94
N ASP A 71 3.32 10.15 -11.57
CA ASP A 71 4.30 9.57 -12.51
C ASP A 71 3.71 8.37 -13.27
N ASP A 72 2.81 7.63 -12.63
CA ASP A 72 1.98 6.61 -13.26
C ASP A 72 0.51 6.82 -12.85
N ALA A 73 -0.38 6.86 -13.84
CA ALA A 73 -1.79 7.14 -13.64
C ALA A 73 -2.67 6.14 -14.38
N GLY A 74 -3.10 5.09 -13.69
CA GLY A 74 -4.13 4.17 -14.15
C GLY A 74 -5.52 4.53 -13.62
N GLU A 75 -6.56 3.93 -14.22
CA GLU A 75 -7.98 4.17 -13.85
C GLU A 75 -8.26 3.99 -12.35
N ARG A 76 -7.61 3.02 -11.71
CA ARG A 76 -7.88 2.66 -10.30
C ARG A 76 -6.66 2.67 -9.39
N LYS A 77 -5.47 2.94 -9.94
CA LYS A 77 -4.23 2.98 -9.17
C LYS A 77 -3.19 3.80 -9.92
N GLY A 78 -2.26 4.35 -9.17
CA GLY A 78 -1.12 5.09 -9.70
C GLY A 78 -0.26 5.58 -8.54
N HIS A 79 0.78 6.35 -8.85
CA HIS A 79 1.70 6.84 -7.83
C HIS A 79 2.42 8.13 -8.20
N TRP A 80 2.93 8.78 -7.16
CA TRP A 80 3.91 9.86 -7.24
C TRP A 80 5.21 9.39 -6.59
N GLU A 81 6.33 9.56 -7.29
CA GLU A 81 7.66 9.57 -6.72
C GLU A 81 7.92 11.00 -6.19
N LEU A 82 8.18 11.14 -4.89
CA LEU A 82 8.20 12.43 -4.19
C LEU A 82 9.56 12.75 -3.56
N GLY A 83 10.50 11.81 -3.58
CA GLY A 83 11.82 11.98 -2.97
C GLY A 83 12.53 13.26 -3.44
N TYR A 84 12.43 13.58 -4.73
CA TYR A 84 13.09 14.74 -5.34
C TYR A 84 12.64 16.09 -4.75
N VAL A 85 11.39 16.18 -4.26
CA VAL A 85 10.87 17.40 -3.63
C VAL A 85 11.64 17.67 -2.35
N TYR A 86 11.86 16.63 -1.56
CA TYR A 86 12.61 16.72 -0.30
C TYR A 86 14.11 16.90 -0.52
N ASP A 87 14.67 16.29 -1.56
CA ASP A 87 16.08 16.44 -1.91
C ASP A 87 16.40 17.90 -2.31
N ALA A 88 15.42 18.63 -2.84
CA ALA A 88 15.49 20.07 -3.08
C ALA A 88 15.21 20.95 -1.84
N GLY A 89 15.06 20.36 -0.64
CA GLY A 89 14.79 21.07 0.60
C GLY A 89 13.34 21.56 0.75
N ARG A 90 12.42 21.09 -0.09
CA ARG A 90 10.99 21.46 -0.05
C ARG A 90 10.17 20.38 0.68
N TYR A 91 8.85 20.55 0.68
CA TYR A 91 7.92 19.65 1.36
C TYR A 91 6.69 19.40 0.51
N VAL A 92 6.00 18.29 0.77
CA VAL A 92 4.77 17.93 0.06
C VAL A 92 3.55 18.19 0.93
N THR A 93 2.49 18.74 0.32
CA THR A 93 1.15 18.84 0.92
C THR A 93 0.15 18.05 0.08
N ILE A 94 -0.68 17.23 0.73
CA ILE A 94 -1.78 16.52 0.08
C ILE A 94 -3.11 17.17 0.48
N ARG A 95 -3.87 17.67 -0.50
CA ARG A 95 -5.24 18.17 -0.30
C ARG A 95 -6.22 17.04 -0.53
N CYS A 96 -6.82 16.57 0.55
CA CYS A 96 -7.86 15.55 0.55
C CYS A 96 -9.22 16.19 0.26
N LYS A 97 -9.90 15.78 -0.81
CA LYS A 97 -11.24 16.26 -1.19
C LYS A 97 -12.27 15.16 -1.00
N TYR A 98 -13.29 15.43 -0.19
CA TYR A 98 -14.28 14.43 0.22
C TYR A 98 -15.61 14.60 -0.51
N ALA A 99 -16.46 13.58 -0.43
CA ALA A 99 -17.75 13.52 -1.12
C ALA A 99 -18.74 14.63 -0.73
N ASP A 100 -18.62 15.19 0.48
CA ASP A 100 -19.40 16.32 0.98
C ASP A 100 -18.85 17.69 0.56
N GLY A 101 -17.83 17.73 -0.30
CA GLY A 101 -17.19 18.95 -0.79
C GLY A 101 -16.19 19.57 0.18
N GLN A 102 -16.04 19.03 1.40
CA GLN A 102 -15.02 19.51 2.33
C GLN A 102 -13.61 19.12 1.84
N THR A 103 -12.64 19.97 2.17
CA THR A 103 -11.23 19.74 1.89
C THR A 103 -10.41 19.72 3.18
N LYS A 104 -9.35 18.93 3.18
CA LYS A 104 -8.35 18.92 4.26
C LYS A 104 -6.96 18.87 3.66
N ASP A 105 -6.16 19.88 3.98
CA ASP A 105 -4.75 19.91 3.60
C ASP A 105 -3.92 19.20 4.68
N VAL A 106 -3.08 18.26 4.25
CA VAL A 106 -2.20 17.45 5.09
C VAL A 106 -0.77 17.66 4.59
N ARG A 107 0.02 18.42 5.35
CA ARG A 107 1.46 18.51 5.13
C ARG A 107 2.12 17.22 5.59
N LEU A 108 2.89 16.57 4.71
CA LEU A 108 3.62 15.37 5.06
C LEU A 108 4.78 15.76 5.98
N ALA A 109 4.68 15.38 7.25
CA ALA A 109 5.61 15.79 8.31
C ALA A 109 7.02 15.22 8.11
N GLU A 110 7.12 14.06 7.46
CA GLU A 110 8.38 13.38 7.20
C GLU A 110 8.63 13.28 5.70
N ARG A 111 9.90 13.09 5.34
CA ARG A 111 10.29 12.73 3.96
C ARG A 111 9.58 11.45 3.55
N VAL A 112 8.86 11.49 2.45
CA VAL A 112 8.29 10.30 1.79
C VAL A 112 8.94 10.15 0.42
N ASN A 113 9.28 8.92 0.05
CA ASN A 113 9.81 8.63 -1.27
C ASN A 113 8.70 8.46 -2.29
N ARG A 114 7.56 7.89 -1.89
CA ARG A 114 6.44 7.63 -2.79
C ARG A 114 5.10 7.64 -2.08
N CYS A 115 4.10 8.15 -2.78
CA CYS A 115 2.69 7.97 -2.44
C CYS A 115 1.97 7.20 -3.56
N ASP A 116 1.16 6.23 -3.19
CA ASP A 116 0.31 5.49 -4.11
C ASP A 116 -1.14 5.82 -3.83
N TYR A 117 -1.92 5.98 -4.90
CA TYR A 117 -3.37 5.99 -4.79
C TYR A 117 -3.98 4.68 -5.27
N ARG A 118 -5.10 4.29 -4.66
CA ARG A 118 -5.95 3.18 -5.10
C ARG A 118 -7.41 3.56 -4.95
N ILE A 119 -8.22 3.20 -5.95
CA ILE A 119 -9.66 3.37 -5.96
C ILE A 119 -10.29 1.99 -5.85
N ASP A 120 -11.15 1.79 -4.85
CA ASP A 120 -11.84 0.53 -4.66
C ASP A 120 -13.10 0.39 -5.54
N GLY A 121 -13.76 -0.77 -5.49
CA GLY A 121 -14.98 -1.03 -6.27
C GLY A 121 -16.16 -0.11 -5.93
N LYS A 122 -16.12 0.60 -4.80
CA LYS A 122 -17.11 1.61 -4.39
C LYS A 122 -16.69 3.03 -4.78
N LYS A 123 -15.65 3.16 -5.62
CA LYS A 123 -15.04 4.44 -6.03
C LYS A 123 -14.49 5.25 -4.85
N THR A 124 -14.14 4.59 -3.74
CA THR A 124 -13.48 5.27 -2.63
C THR A 124 -11.97 5.31 -2.87
N LEU A 125 -11.40 6.51 -2.84
CA LEU A 125 -9.97 6.74 -2.99
C LEU A 125 -9.25 6.48 -1.66
N LYS A 126 -8.08 5.85 -1.73
CA LYS A 126 -7.12 5.73 -0.62
C LYS A 126 -5.76 6.16 -1.11
N VAL A 127 -5.04 6.91 -0.26
CA VAL A 127 -3.66 7.33 -0.52
C VAL A 127 -2.78 6.85 0.63
N THR A 128 -1.72 6.12 0.27
CA THR A 128 -0.74 5.59 1.21
C THR A 128 0.65 6.01 0.79
N CYS A 129 1.44 6.54 1.72
CA CYS A 129 2.80 7.00 1.44
C CYS A 129 3.83 6.18 2.20
N ARG A 130 5.01 6.01 1.59
CA ARG A 130 6.14 5.29 2.17
C ARG A 130 7.44 6.06 2.00
N LYS A 131 8.35 5.83 2.95
CA LYS A 131 9.76 6.20 2.87
C LYS A 131 10.53 5.18 2.05
#